data_AF-A0A6G3X0T6-F1
#
_entry.id   AF-A0A6G3X0T6-F1
#
_cell.length_a   1.000
_cell.length_b   1.000
_cell.length_c   1.000
_cell.angle_alpha   90.00
_cell.angle_beta   90.00
_cell.angle_gamma   90.00
#
_symmetry.space_group_name_H-M   'P 1'
#
loop_
_entity.id
_entity.type
_entity.pdbx_description
1 polymer ?
#
loop_
_entity_poly.entity_id
_entity_poly.type
_entity_poly.pdbx_seq_one_letter_code
_entity_poly.pdbx_strand_id
1 'polypeptide(L)'
;FAHQDVPFERLVEEIAPSRSMARHPLFQTVLTMQDAIEAAPGRPGLPAARPAGETTSGRAAKFDLDVMVGEAFDPQGAPAGLHGTVTVAADLFDAEWAGRIADYWAGLLAFLADDRYTRLSAVEVLGAGERRRVLTDWNDTATGSEVRRVCELFGEQVVR
;
A
#
# COMPACT_ATOMS: atom_id res chain seq x y z
N PHE A 1 -15.97 -16.53 -11.22
CA PHE A 1 -16.99 -15.84 -10.41
C PHE A 1 -18.28 -16.67 -10.34
N ALA A 2 -18.36 -17.63 -9.41
CA ALA A 2 -19.53 -18.53 -9.35
C ALA A 2 -20.70 -18.00 -8.50
N HIS A 3 -20.43 -17.07 -7.57
CA HIS A 3 -21.40 -16.61 -6.56
C HIS A 3 -21.31 -15.09 -6.31
N GLN A 4 -21.00 -14.29 -7.33
CA GLN A 4 -20.93 -12.83 -7.19
C GLN A 4 -22.29 -12.20 -6.85
N ASP A 5 -23.39 -12.87 -7.18
CA ASP A 5 -24.74 -12.37 -6.95
C ASP A 5 -25.21 -12.51 -5.50
N VAL A 6 -24.41 -13.16 -4.63
CA VAL A 6 -24.72 -13.26 -3.21
C VAL A 6 -24.50 -11.90 -2.56
N PRO A 7 -25.55 -11.28 -1.96
CA PRO A 7 -25.39 -9.98 -1.31
C PRO A 7 -24.41 -10.07 -0.15
N PHE A 8 -23.55 -9.06 -0.01
CA PHE A 8 -22.55 -9.00 1.04
C PHE A 8 -23.18 -9.07 2.44
N GLU A 9 -24.34 -8.43 2.63
CA GLU A 9 -25.10 -8.43 3.88
C GLU A 9 -25.45 -9.85 4.34
N ARG A 10 -25.78 -10.74 3.40
CA ARG A 10 -26.11 -12.14 3.70
C ARG A 10 -24.89 -12.92 4.20
N LEU A 11 -23.70 -12.61 3.69
CA LEU A 11 -22.46 -13.23 4.16
C LEU A 11 -22.11 -12.74 5.58
N VAL A 12 -22.33 -11.46 5.88
CA VAL A 12 -22.11 -10.91 7.22
C VAL A 12 -23.09 -11.52 8.23
N GLU A 13 -24.36 -11.69 7.85
CA GLU A 13 -25.37 -12.36 8.68
C GLU A 13 -24.97 -13.80 9.04
N GLU A 14 -24.54 -14.58 8.05
CA GLU A 14 -24.20 -16.01 8.23
C GLU A 14 -22.90 -16.22 9.01
N ILE A 15 -21.86 -15.43 8.70
CA ILE A 15 -20.55 -15.53 9.38
C ILE A 15 -20.62 -14.96 10.81
N ALA A 16 -21.53 -13.99 11.04
CA ALA A 16 -21.76 -13.33 12.33
C ALA A 16 -20.46 -12.89 13.05
N PRO A 17 -19.57 -12.10 12.38
CA PRO A 17 -18.34 -11.63 13.01
C PRO A 17 -18.63 -10.70 14.19
N SER A 18 -17.65 -10.53 15.07
CA SER A 18 -17.74 -9.56 16.17
C SER A 18 -17.96 -8.15 15.62
N ARG A 19 -19.02 -7.49 16.10
CA ARG A 19 -19.37 -6.14 15.62
C ARG A 19 -18.33 -5.13 16.09
N SER A 20 -17.90 -4.28 15.15
CA SER A 20 -17.04 -3.13 15.40
C SER A 20 -17.63 -1.92 14.70
N MET A 21 -17.63 -0.77 15.38
CA MET A 21 -17.98 0.52 14.78
C MET A 21 -16.78 1.16 14.07
N ALA A 22 -15.58 0.63 14.29
CA ALA A 22 -14.31 1.17 13.79
C ALA A 22 -13.72 0.37 12.63
N ARG A 23 -14.32 -0.78 12.26
CA ARG A 23 -13.79 -1.66 11.20
C ARG A 23 -14.91 -2.21 10.35
N HIS A 24 -14.60 -2.40 9.07
CA HIS A 24 -15.49 -3.09 8.16
C HIS A 24 -15.57 -4.60 8.50
N PRO A 25 -16.75 -5.25 8.39
CA PRO A 25 -17.04 -6.51 9.11
C PRO A 25 -16.21 -7.73 8.71
N LEU A 26 -15.78 -7.82 7.45
CA LEU A 26 -15.12 -9.02 6.90
C LEU A 26 -13.73 -8.74 6.30
N PHE A 27 -13.47 -7.52 5.84
CA PHE A 27 -12.22 -7.12 5.22
C PHE A 27 -11.98 -5.64 5.45
N GLN A 28 -10.72 -5.23 5.49
CA GLN A 28 -10.30 -3.86 5.77
C GLN A 28 -9.57 -3.21 4.60
N THR A 29 -9.26 -4.00 3.57
CA THR A 29 -8.59 -3.55 2.34
C THR A 29 -9.44 -3.93 1.15
N VAL A 30 -9.64 -2.97 0.24
CA VAL A 30 -10.34 -3.20 -1.03
C VAL A 30 -9.45 -2.79 -2.19
N LEU A 31 -9.52 -3.56 -3.28
CA LEU A 31 -8.96 -3.19 -4.57
C LEU A 31 -10.10 -3.19 -5.59
N THR A 32 -10.28 -2.06 -6.26
CA THR A 32 -11.30 -1.88 -7.29
C THR A 32 -10.60 -1.60 -8.62
N MET A 33 -10.79 -2.49 -9.59
CA MET A 33 -10.44 -2.21 -10.98
C MET A 33 -11.67 -1.61 -11.66
N GLN A 34 -11.53 -0.41 -12.20
CA GLN A 34 -12.51 0.22 -13.06
C GLN A 34 -12.12 -0.06 -14.50
N ASP A 35 -12.91 -0.88 -15.18
CA ASP A 35 -12.83 -0.98 -16.62
C ASP A 35 -13.15 0.41 -17.20
N ALA A 36 -12.38 0.85 -18.18
CA ALA A 36 -12.73 2.08 -18.89
C ALA A 36 -14.12 1.86 -19.50
N ILE A 37 -15.12 2.58 -18.98
CA ILE A 37 -16.40 2.70 -19.67
C ILE A 37 -16.03 3.22 -21.05
N GLU A 38 -16.26 2.41 -22.10
CA GLU A 38 -16.11 2.83 -23.48
C GLU A 38 -16.64 4.26 -23.58
N ALA A 39 -15.74 5.22 -23.80
CA ALA A 39 -16.16 6.57 -24.05
C ALA A 39 -17.07 6.48 -25.27
N ALA A 40 -18.39 6.61 -25.04
CA ALA A 40 -19.39 6.48 -26.09
C ALA A 40 -18.91 7.29 -27.30
N PRO A 41 -18.88 6.71 -28.51
CA PRO A 41 -18.32 7.37 -29.68
C PRO A 41 -19.14 8.63 -29.95
N GLY A 42 -18.61 9.80 -29.58
CA GLY A 42 -19.35 11.05 -29.68
C GLY A 42 -18.98 12.17 -28.71
N ARG A 43 -18.10 11.96 -27.73
CA ARG A 43 -17.65 13.06 -26.86
C ARG A 43 -16.17 13.41 -27.07
N PRO A 44 -15.82 14.11 -28.17
CA PRO A 44 -14.49 14.65 -28.34
C PRO A 44 -14.26 15.71 -27.25
N GLY A 45 -13.28 15.47 -26.38
CA GLY A 45 -12.77 16.50 -25.47
C GLY A 45 -13.11 16.38 -23.99
N LEU A 46 -13.51 15.21 -23.47
CA LEU A 46 -13.17 14.93 -22.07
C LEU A 46 -11.88 14.11 -22.06
N PRO A 47 -10.75 14.63 -21.53
CA PRO A 47 -9.67 13.73 -21.14
C PRO A 47 -10.30 12.66 -20.27
N ALA A 48 -10.04 11.38 -20.60
CA ALA A 48 -10.43 10.21 -19.81
C ALA A 48 -10.41 10.65 -18.37
N ALA A 49 -11.59 10.70 -17.73
CA ALA A 49 -11.77 11.41 -16.48
C ALA A 49 -10.71 10.90 -15.52
N ARG A 50 -9.58 11.63 -15.47
CA ARG A 50 -8.66 11.58 -14.35
C ARG A 50 -9.65 11.77 -13.23
N PRO A 51 -9.82 10.83 -12.28
CA PRO A 51 -10.55 11.15 -11.08
C PRO A 51 -9.80 12.36 -10.54
N ALA A 52 -10.33 13.54 -10.88
CA ALA A 52 -9.66 14.81 -10.77
C ALA A 52 -9.78 15.02 -9.30
N GLY A 53 -8.76 14.51 -8.57
CA GLY A 53 -8.91 13.91 -7.26
C GLY A 53 -10.16 14.44 -6.65
N GLU A 54 -11.26 13.66 -6.72
CA GLU A 54 -12.44 14.02 -5.97
C GLU A 54 -11.87 14.11 -4.57
N THR A 55 -11.57 15.33 -4.18
CA THR A 55 -11.15 15.65 -2.86
C THR A 55 -12.41 15.29 -2.13
N THR A 56 -12.45 14.06 -1.64
CA THR A 56 -13.32 13.59 -0.58
C THR A 56 -12.88 14.34 0.68
N SER A 57 -12.78 15.67 0.59
CA SER A 57 -12.82 16.63 1.66
C SER A 57 -14.20 16.50 2.29
N GLY A 58 -14.42 15.40 3.00
CA GLY A 58 -15.66 15.12 3.70
C GLY A 58 -16.15 13.67 3.70
N ARG A 59 -15.59 12.74 2.91
CA ARG A 59 -15.99 11.32 3.01
C ARG A 59 -14.94 10.55 3.80
N ALA A 60 -15.32 10.15 5.02
CA ALA A 60 -14.52 9.26 5.85
C ALA A 60 -14.14 8.00 5.05
N ALA A 61 -12.90 7.54 5.20
CA ALA A 61 -12.44 6.30 4.59
C ALA A 61 -13.35 5.16 5.05
N LYS A 62 -14.00 4.47 4.10
CA LYS A 62 -14.92 3.36 4.40
C LYS A 62 -14.17 2.08 4.79
N PHE A 63 -12.89 2.02 4.42
CA PHE A 63 -11.96 0.91 4.64
C PHE A 63 -10.66 1.47 5.19
N ASP A 64 -9.84 0.62 5.82
CA ASP A 64 -8.52 1.02 6.31
C ASP A 64 -7.59 1.39 5.13
N LEU A 65 -7.73 0.66 4.00
CA LEU A 65 -7.03 0.90 2.73
C LEU A 65 -7.96 0.63 1.54
N ASP A 66 -8.10 1.60 0.64
CA ASP A 66 -8.87 1.50 -0.60
C ASP A 66 -7.97 1.85 -1.78
N VAL A 67 -7.77 0.88 -2.67
CA VAL A 67 -6.99 1.04 -3.90
C VAL A 67 -7.94 1.00 -5.08
N MET A 68 -7.97 2.09 -5.84
CA MET A 68 -8.72 2.17 -7.09
C MET A 68 -7.75 2.22 -8.25
N VAL A 69 -8.00 1.41 -9.28
CA VAL A 69 -7.15 1.28 -10.46
C VAL A 69 -8.04 1.42 -11.69
N GLY A 70 -7.56 2.11 -12.70
CA GLY A 70 -8.22 2.23 -13.99
C GLY A 70 -7.21 2.13 -15.13
N GLU A 71 -7.69 1.72 -16.29
CA GLU A 71 -6.89 1.65 -17.50
C GLU A 71 -6.78 3.03 -18.14
N ALA A 72 -5.57 3.38 -18.60
CA ALA A 72 -5.32 4.55 -19.41
C ALA A 72 -5.21 4.11 -20.88
N PHE A 73 -5.82 4.88 -21.78
CA PHE A 73 -5.73 4.69 -23.21
C PHE A 73 -5.22 5.98 -23.88
N ASP A 74 -4.46 5.83 -24.96
CA ASP A 74 -4.03 6.95 -25.78
C ASP A 74 -5.19 7.48 -26.65
N PRO A 75 -5.03 8.61 -27.37
CA PRO A 75 -6.06 9.15 -28.24
C PRO A 75 -6.50 8.23 -29.39
N GLN A 76 -5.73 7.17 -29.68
CA GLN A 76 -5.99 6.17 -30.71
C GLN A 76 -6.70 4.94 -30.13
N GLY A 77 -6.95 4.91 -28.82
CA GLY A 77 -7.59 3.78 -28.12
C GLY A 77 -6.63 2.63 -27.81
N ALA A 78 -5.31 2.83 -27.95
CA ALA A 78 -4.32 1.84 -27.56
C ALA A 78 -4.05 1.91 -26.04
N PRO A 79 -3.79 0.78 -25.36
CA PRO A 79 -3.44 0.77 -23.95
C PRO A 79 -2.19 1.63 -23.67
N ALA A 80 -2.33 2.59 -22.76
CA ALA A 80 -1.29 3.54 -22.35
C ALA A 80 -0.84 3.34 -20.89
N GLY A 81 -1.27 2.25 -20.26
CA GLY A 81 -0.89 1.87 -18.89
C GLY A 81 -2.05 1.91 -17.91
N LEU A 82 -1.72 2.02 -16.62
CA LEU A 82 -2.68 2.07 -15.53
C LEU A 82 -2.54 3.40 -14.78
N HIS A 83 -3.65 3.88 -14.23
CA HIS A 83 -3.69 4.97 -13.26
C HIS A 83 -4.50 4.54 -12.05
N GLY A 84 -4.34 5.23 -10.92
CA GLY A 84 -5.07 4.84 -9.73
C GLY A 84 -4.89 5.80 -8.57
N THR A 85 -5.59 5.48 -7.49
CA THR A 85 -5.55 6.23 -6.23
C THR A 85 -5.49 5.28 -5.06
N VAL A 86 -4.69 5.62 -4.06
CA VAL A 86 -4.64 4.95 -2.77
C VAL A 86 -5.26 5.87 -1.73
N THR A 87 -6.31 5.40 -1.06
CA THR A 87 -6.98 6.09 0.05
C THR A 87 -6.77 5.30 1.32
N VAL A 88 -6.36 5.97 2.40
CA VAL A 88 -6.09 5.35 3.70
C VAL A 88 -6.94 5.99 4.78
N ALA A 89 -7.25 5.24 5.84
CA ALA A 89 -7.85 5.79 7.05
C ALA A 89 -6.80 6.65 7.80
N ALA A 90 -7.07 7.95 7.94
CA ALA A 90 -6.16 8.90 8.58
C ALA A 90 -5.91 8.61 10.07
N ASP A 91 -6.81 7.88 10.73
CA ASP A 91 -6.65 7.43 12.11
C ASP A 91 -5.57 6.32 12.25
N LEU A 92 -5.17 5.70 11.13
CA LEU A 92 -4.21 4.60 11.07
C LEU A 92 -2.93 4.96 10.31
N PHE A 93 -3.03 5.80 9.27
CA PHE A 93 -1.93 6.11 8.37
C PHE A 93 -1.80 7.61 8.15
N ASP A 94 -0.57 8.10 8.12
CA ASP A 94 -0.26 9.44 7.66
C ASP A 94 -0.10 9.48 6.13
N ALA A 95 0.04 10.69 5.60
CA ALA A 95 0.19 10.92 4.16
C ALA A 95 1.50 10.34 3.58
N GLU A 96 2.57 10.26 4.38
CA GLU A 96 3.84 9.67 3.95
C GLU A 96 3.66 8.16 3.74
N TRP A 97 2.99 7.49 4.68
CA TRP A 97 2.67 6.07 4.58
C TRP A 97 1.74 5.75 3.42
N ALA A 98 0.75 6.59 3.14
CA ALA A 98 -0.09 6.42 1.95
C ALA A 98 0.73 6.44 0.65
N GLY A 99 1.67 7.39 0.54
CA GLY A 99 2.60 7.46 -0.59
C GLY A 99 3.49 6.23 -0.71
N ARG A 100 4.06 5.77 0.41
CA ARG A 100 4.91 4.56 0.45
C ARG A 100 4.16 3.30 0.03
N ILE A 101 2.91 3.13 0.46
CA ILE A 101 2.06 2.01 0.03
C ILE A 101 1.86 2.03 -1.49
N ALA A 102 1.58 3.21 -2.06
CA ALA A 102 1.44 3.37 -3.51
C ALA A 102 2.74 3.02 -4.25
N ASP A 103 3.88 3.48 -3.75
CA ASP A 103 5.20 3.20 -4.34
C ASP A 103 5.56 1.71 -4.27
N TYR A 104 5.32 1.04 -3.14
CA TYR A 104 5.55 -0.40 -3.01
C TYR A 104 4.65 -1.19 -3.96
N TRP A 105 3.38 -0.81 -4.07
CA TRP A 105 2.45 -1.48 -4.96
C TRP A 105 2.83 -1.31 -6.42
N ALA A 106 3.21 -0.10 -6.84
CA ALA A 106 3.70 0.16 -8.19
C ALA A 106 5.01 -0.61 -8.49
N GLY A 107 5.96 -0.62 -7.54
CA GLY A 107 7.21 -1.37 -7.66
C GLY A 107 6.99 -2.88 -7.74
N LEU A 108 6.06 -3.41 -6.94
CA LEU A 108 5.65 -4.82 -6.98
C LEU A 108 5.06 -5.19 -8.35
N LEU A 109 4.16 -4.37 -8.89
CA LEU A 109 3.58 -4.60 -10.21
C LEU A 109 4.64 -4.56 -11.32
N ALA A 110 5.57 -3.60 -11.27
CA ALA A 110 6.67 -3.52 -12.22
C ALA A 110 7.58 -4.76 -12.16
N PHE A 111 7.91 -5.21 -10.95
CA PHE A 111 8.71 -6.42 -10.74
C PHE A 111 8.04 -7.68 -11.29
N LEU A 112 6.75 -7.88 -10.98
CA LEU A 112 5.99 -9.03 -11.45
C LEU A 112 5.75 -9.01 -12.96
N ALA A 113 5.67 -7.82 -13.57
CA ALA A 113 5.55 -7.66 -15.02
C ALA A 113 6.85 -8.02 -15.77
N ASP A 114 8.02 -7.80 -15.15
CA ASP A 114 9.33 -8.12 -15.73
C ASP A 114 9.63 -9.63 -15.72
N ASP A 115 9.43 -10.30 -14.58
CA ASP A 115 9.59 -11.76 -14.48
C ASP A 115 8.45 -12.44 -13.71
N ARG A 116 7.48 -12.96 -14.48
CA ARG A 116 6.32 -13.70 -13.99
C ARG A 116 6.64 -15.05 -13.31
N TYR A 117 7.88 -15.55 -13.43
CA TYR A 117 8.29 -16.84 -12.85
C TYR A 117 9.02 -16.67 -11.52
N THR A 118 9.28 -15.44 -11.10
CA THR A 118 9.88 -15.19 -9.79
C THR A 118 9.00 -15.72 -8.67
N ARG A 119 9.61 -16.41 -7.71
CA ARG A 119 8.93 -16.86 -6.50
C ARG A 119 8.49 -15.67 -5.68
N LEU A 120 7.25 -15.68 -5.18
CA LEU A 120 6.72 -14.62 -4.31
C LEU A 120 7.62 -14.34 -3.09
N SER A 121 8.28 -15.36 -2.54
CA SER A 121 9.19 -15.21 -1.41
C SER A 121 10.48 -14.44 -1.73
N ALA A 122 10.83 -14.29 -3.01
CA ALA A 122 12.02 -13.58 -3.47
C ALA A 122 11.73 -12.12 -3.85
N VAL A 123 10.46 -11.70 -3.78
CA VAL A 123 10.05 -10.33 -4.09
C VAL A 123 10.53 -9.39 -2.99
N GLU A 124 11.37 -8.42 -3.36
CA GLU A 124 11.78 -7.35 -2.45
C GLU A 124 10.75 -6.21 -2.51
N VAL A 125 9.93 -6.09 -1.44
CA VAL A 125 8.91 -5.02 -1.35
C VAL A 125 9.52 -3.68 -0.99
N LEU A 126 10.57 -3.68 -0.15
CA LEU A 126 11.28 -2.46 0.23
C LEU A 126 12.21 -2.02 -0.89
N GLY A 127 12.10 -0.75 -1.29
CA GLY A 127 13.07 -0.15 -2.21
C GLY A 127 14.49 -0.18 -1.63
N ALA A 128 15.51 -0.19 -2.51
CA ALA A 128 16.91 -0.34 -2.11
C ALA A 128 17.37 0.66 -1.03
N GLY A 129 16.91 1.91 -1.10
CA GLY A 129 17.25 2.94 -0.11
C GLY A 129 16.65 2.67 1.27
N GLU A 130 15.43 2.16 1.33
CA GLU A 130 14.76 1.83 2.57
C GLU A 130 15.29 0.53 3.18
N ARG A 131 15.53 -0.47 2.34
CA ARG A 131 16.20 -1.71 2.75
C ARG A 131 17.57 -1.39 3.39
N ARG A 132 18.36 -0.50 2.79
CA ARG A 132 19.61 -0.02 3.37
C ARG A 132 19.40 0.69 4.71
N ARG A 133 18.38 1.54 4.81
CA ARG A 133 18.06 2.23 6.07
C ARG A 133 17.78 1.24 7.21
N VAL A 134 16.96 0.23 6.94
CA VAL A 134 16.58 -0.79 7.93
C VAL A 134 17.74 -1.71 8.27
N LEU A 135 18.52 -2.15 7.28
CA LEU A 135 19.58 -3.14 7.49
C LEU A 135 20.90 -2.52 7.97
N THR A 136 21.19 -1.29 7.58
CA THR A 136 22.47 -0.63 7.82
C THR A 136 22.30 0.60 8.67
N ASP A 137 21.59 1.63 8.19
CA ASP A 137 21.63 2.96 8.82
C ASP A 137 21.08 2.94 10.25
N TRP A 138 19.99 2.21 10.50
CA TRP A 138 19.43 2.06 11.86
C TRP A 138 20.22 1.10 12.75
N ASN A 139 20.99 0.20 12.16
CA ASN A 139 21.80 -0.78 12.90
C ASN A 139 23.25 -0.31 13.11
N ASP A 140 23.61 0.89 12.64
CA ASP A 140 24.94 1.49 12.83
C ASP A 140 25.14 1.95 14.29
N THR A 141 25.17 0.97 15.18
CA THR A 141 25.26 1.10 16.63
C THR A 141 26.64 0.69 17.15
N ALA A 142 27.58 0.42 16.24
CA ALA A 142 28.92 0.02 16.57
C ALA A 142 29.67 1.19 17.23
N THR A 143 29.74 1.17 18.55
CA THR A 143 30.61 2.06 19.30
C THR A 143 32.01 1.45 19.37
N GLY A 144 33.06 2.22 19.08
CA GLY A 144 34.47 1.79 19.21
C GLY A 144 34.93 1.56 20.65
N SER A 145 34.02 1.15 21.54
CA SER A 145 34.29 0.83 22.93
C SER A 145 35.02 -0.50 23.02
N GLU A 146 36.17 -0.50 23.66
CA GLU A 146 36.82 -1.74 24.06
C GLU A 146 35.89 -2.54 24.98
N VAL A 147 35.75 -3.84 24.69
CA VAL A 147 35.01 -4.76 25.54
C VAL A 147 35.83 -5.00 26.81
N ARG A 148 35.59 -4.18 27.83
CA ARG A 148 36.22 -4.34 29.15
C ARG A 148 35.28 -4.99 30.14
N ARG A 149 35.83 -5.66 31.16
CA ARG A 149 35.01 -6.21 32.23
C ARG A 149 34.59 -5.09 33.18
N VAL A 150 33.36 -5.17 33.68
CA VAL A 150 32.84 -4.22 34.68
C VAL A 150 33.74 -4.16 35.92
N CYS A 151 34.31 -5.28 36.35
CA CYS A 151 35.23 -5.32 37.49
C CYS A 151 36.53 -4.53 37.27
N GLU A 152 37.03 -4.46 36.03
CA GLU A 152 38.24 -3.69 35.69
C GLU A 152 37.98 -2.18 35.76
N LEU A 153 36.80 -1.73 35.27
CA LEU A 153 36.34 -0.35 35.40
C LEU A 153 36.18 0.08 36.87
N PHE A 154 35.60 -0.79 37.71
CA PHE A 154 35.47 -0.52 39.14
C PHE A 154 36.83 -0.48 39.86
N GLY A 155 37.75 -1.38 39.50
CA GLY A 155 39.10 -1.42 40.09
C GLY A 155 39.87 -0.12 39.87
N GLU A 156 39.84 0.44 38.65
CA GLU A 156 40.50 1.71 38.32
C GLU A 156 39.91 2.89 39.10
N GLN A 157 38.59 2.92 39.30
CA GLN A 157 37.92 4.02 39.99
C GLN A 157 38.22 4.07 41.49
N VAL A 158 38.50 2.92 42.13
CA VAL A 158 38.85 2.84 43.56
C VAL A 158 40.30 3.27 43.83
N VAL A 159 41.18 3.20 42.82
CA VAL A 159 42.59 3.62 42.92
C VAL A 159 42.76 5.13 42.70
N ARG A 160 41.72 5.82 42.22
CA ARG A 160 41.69 7.26 41.94
C ARG A 160 41.28 8.09 43.15
#